data_AF-A0A2V7ZQ99-F1
#
_entry.id   AF-A0A2V7ZQ99-F1
#
_cell.length_a   1.000
_cell.length_b   1.000
_cell.length_c   1.000
_cell.angle_alpha   90.00
_cell.angle_beta   90.00
_cell.angle_gamma   90.00
#
_symmetry.space_group_name_H-M   'P 1'
#
loop_
_entity.id
_entity.type
_entity.pdbx_description
1 polymer ?
#
loop_
_entity_poly.entity_id
_entity_poly.type
_entity_poly.pdbx_seq_one_letter_code
_entity_poly.pdbx_strand_id
1 'polypeptide(L)' 'MLATPYRASAQGNPDPFGFKFNSGQGLQPIFEGWAYNADGSVSMYFGYLNRNYVENLVVPVGP' A
#
# COMPACT_ATOMS: atom_id res chain seq x y z
N MET A 1 10.81 22.26 24.30
CA MET A 1 11.08 20.88 23.87
C MET A 1 10.73 20.78 22.40
N LEU A 2 11.71 20.64 21.51
CA LEU A 2 11.46 20.47 20.07
C LEU A 2 11.31 18.96 19.77
N ALA A 3 10.14 18.55 19.28
CA ALA A 3 9.95 17.20 18.74
C ALA A 3 10.65 17.12 17.38
N THR A 4 11.70 16.31 17.30
CA THR A 4 12.35 15.97 16.03
C THR A 4 11.35 15.19 15.16
N PRO A 5 11.04 15.60 13.92
CA PRO A 5 10.20 14.78 13.06
C PRO A 5 10.94 13.46 12.83
N TYR A 6 10.25 12.34 13.08
CA TYR A 6 10.75 11.00 12.79
C TYR A 6 11.25 10.98 11.35
N ARG A 7 12.57 10.97 11.17
CA ARG A 7 13.16 10.79 9.84
C ARG A 7 12.74 9.39 9.40
N ALA A 8 11.89 9.32 8.37
CA ALA A 8 11.66 8.09 7.65
C ALA A 8 13.03 7.58 7.18
N SER A 9 13.58 6.60 7.90
CA SER A 9 14.78 5.91 7.50
C SER A 9 14.36 4.90 6.45
N ALA A 10 14.53 5.26 5.18
CA ALA A 10 14.56 4.29 4.10
C ALA A 10 15.79 3.41 4.36
N GLN A 11 15.60 2.22 4.93
CA GLN A 11 16.66 1.24 5.02
C GLN A 11 16.93 0.77 3.60
N GLY A 12 18.11 1.12 3.06
CA GLY A 12 18.45 0.92 1.66
C GLY A 12 18.13 -0.50 1.22
N ASN A 13 17.10 -0.65 0.40
CA ASN A 13 16.85 -1.89 -0.30
C ASN A 13 17.89 -1.97 -1.41
N PRO A 14 18.65 -3.07 -1.55
CA PRO A 14 19.68 -3.20 -2.59
C PRO A 14 19.12 -3.30 -4.01
N ASP A 15 17.81 -3.15 -4.19
CA ASP A 15 17.15 -3.06 -5.49
C ASP A 15 17.22 -1.60 -6.00
N PRO A 16 17.96 -1.33 -7.09
CA PRO A 16 18.09 0.01 -7.66
C PRO A 16 16.76 0.60 -8.19
N PHE A 17 15.69 -0.20 -8.27
CA PHE A 17 14.36 0.20 -8.70
C PHE A 17 13.25 -0.06 -7.65
N GLY A 18 13.58 -0.78 -6.59
CA GLY A 18 12.64 -1.16 -5.53
C GLY A 18 12.90 -0.40 -4.25
N PHE A 19 12.48 0.86 -4.15
CA PHE A 19 12.49 1.53 -2.85
C PHE A 19 11.52 0.81 -1.92
N LYS A 20 12.05 0.19 -0.84
CA LYS A 20 11.23 -0.30 0.27
C LYS A 20 11.16 0.77 1.35
N PHE A 21 9.96 1.05 1.81
CA PHE A 21 9.73 1.99 2.89
C PHE A 21 9.29 1.22 4.12
N ASN A 22 9.92 1.49 5.27
CA ASN A 22 9.46 0.95 6.54
C ASN A 22 8.17 1.67 6.98
N SER A 23 8.02 2.95 6.65
CA SER A 23 6.88 3.80 7.03
C SER A 23 6.74 5.04 6.12
N GLY A 24 5.65 5.80 6.31
CA GLY A 24 5.42 7.12 5.72
C GLY A 24 4.77 7.09 4.33
N GLN A 25 4.49 5.92 3.77
CA GLN A 25 3.74 5.77 2.53
C GLN A 25 2.23 5.63 2.82
N GLY A 26 1.40 6.17 1.93
CA GLY A 26 -0.04 5.93 1.96
C GLY A 26 -0.45 4.60 1.33
N LEU A 27 -1.72 4.25 1.53
CA LEU A 27 -2.40 3.14 0.84
C LEU A 27 -2.49 3.37 -0.66
N GLN A 28 -2.33 2.28 -1.41
CA GLN A 28 -2.37 2.27 -2.86
C GLN A 28 -3.49 1.34 -3.35
N PRO A 29 -4.43 1.83 -4.17
CA PRO A 29 -5.34 0.94 -4.89
C PRO A 29 -4.57 0.04 -5.85
N ILE A 30 -4.95 -1.24 -5.90
CA ILE A 30 -4.34 -2.25 -6.77
C ILE A 30 -5.44 -3.00 -7.51
N PHE A 31 -5.25 -3.20 -8.81
CA PHE A 31 -6.07 -4.11 -9.60
C PHE A 31 -5.54 -5.53 -9.43
N GLU A 32 -6.38 -6.41 -8.90
CA GLU A 32 -6.01 -7.81 -8.63
C GLU A 32 -6.47 -8.76 -9.75
N GLY A 33 -7.20 -8.24 -10.72
CA GLY A 33 -7.59 -8.96 -11.92
C GLY A 33 -9.10 -8.96 -12.11
N TRP A 34 -9.55 -9.89 -12.94
CA TRP A 34 -10.94 -9.99 -13.34
C TRP A 34 -11.29 -11.44 -13.67
N ALA A 35 -12.57 -11.77 -13.60
CA ALA A 35 -13.08 -13.10 -13.95
C ALA A 35 -14.42 -12.98 -14.68
N TYR A 36 -14.66 -13.90 -15.62
CA TYR A 36 -15.98 -14.07 -16.21
C TYR A 36 -16.92 -14.78 -15.24
N ASN A 37 -18.15 -14.30 -15.20
CA ASN A 37 -19.25 -14.93 -14.50
C ASN A 37 -20.02 -15.86 -15.47
N ALA A 38 -20.82 -16.78 -14.93
CA ALA A 38 -21.57 -17.75 -15.73
C ALA A 38 -22.63 -17.10 -16.64
N ASP A 39 -23.07 -15.89 -16.32
CA ASP A 39 -24.01 -15.08 -17.10
C ASP A 39 -23.31 -14.22 -18.18
N GLY A 40 -21.99 -14.35 -18.34
CA GLY A 40 -21.20 -13.60 -19.30
C GLY A 40 -20.77 -12.20 -18.83
N SER A 41 -21.17 -11.76 -17.64
CA SER A 41 -20.65 -10.53 -17.04
C SER A 41 -19.21 -10.70 -16.54
N VAL A 42 -18.53 -9.59 -16.24
CA VAL A 42 -17.15 -9.59 -15.71
C VAL A 42 -17.13 -9.04 -14.29
N SER A 43 -16.59 -9.81 -13.36
CA SER A 43 -16.23 -9.36 -12.02
C SER A 43 -14.82 -8.76 -12.06
N MET A 44 -14.66 -7.52 -11.55
CA MET A 44 -13.36 -6.86 -11.40
C MET A 44 -12.96 -6.83 -9.93
N TYR A 45 -11.71 -7.15 -9.64
CA TYR A 45 -11.20 -7.23 -8.28
C TYR A 45 -10.21 -6.10 -8.02
N PHE A 46 -10.50 -5.31 -6.98
CA PHE A 46 -9.65 -4.22 -6.52
C PHE A 46 -9.34 -4.45 -5.05
N GLY A 47 -8.05 -4.31 -4.73
CA GLY A 47 -7.54 -4.38 -3.38
C GLY A 47 -6.88 -3.07 -2.97
N TYR A 48 -6.31 -3.12 -1.77
CA TYR A 48 -5.58 -2.03 -1.17
C TYR A 48 -4.24 -2.54 -0.66
N LEU A 49 -3.15 -1.94 -1.12
CA LEU A 49 -1.79 -2.29 -0.71
C LEU A 49 -1.26 -1.29 0.33
N ASN A 50 -0.86 -1.82 1.49
CA ASN A 50 0.05 -1.10 2.38
C ASN A 50 1.47 -1.16 1.79
N ARG A 51 2.01 0.01 1.41
CA ARG A 51 3.36 0.10 0.83
C ARG A 51 4.47 0.17 1.87
N ASN A 52 4.11 0.09 3.15
CA ASN A 52 5.03 0.09 4.26
C ASN A 52 5.28 -1.35 4.75
N TYR A 53 6.56 -1.68 5.00
CA TYR A 53 6.94 -2.99 5.52
C TYR A 53 6.74 -3.14 7.03
N VAL A 54 6.77 -2.04 7.78
CA VAL A 54 6.71 -2.06 9.25
C VAL A 54 5.48 -1.34 9.77
N GLU A 55 5.18 -0.14 9.25
CA GLU A 55 4.01 0.63 9.67
C GLU A 55 2.71 -0.06 9.27
N ASN A 56 1.83 -0.29 10.25
CA ASN A 56 0.46 -0.69 10.02
C ASN A 56 -0.41 0.57 9.87
N LEU A 57 -1.12 0.68 8.75
CA LEU A 57 -2.01 1.81 8.50
C LEU A 57 -3.38 1.58 9.15
N VAL A 58 -3.84 2.55 9.94
CA VAL A 58 -5.21 2.57 10.48
C VAL A 58 -6.09 3.34 9.49
N VAL A 59 -6.98 2.63 8.81
CA VAL A 59 -7.88 3.21 7.81
C VAL A 59 -9.27 3.31 8.41
N PRO A 60 -9.83 4.52 8.58
CA PRO A 60 -11.21 4.65 9.03
C PRO A 60 -12.16 4.10 7.96
N VAL A 61 -13.26 3.50 8.41
CA VAL A 61 -14.38 3.18 7.52
C VAL A 61 -14.99 4.49 7.04
N GLY A 62 -15.28 4.59 5.74
CA GLY A 62 -15.93 5.76 5.15
C GLY A 62 -17.35 5.99 5.67
N PRO A 63 -17.98 7.13 5.32
CA PRO A 63 -19.38 7.42 5.64
C PRO A 63 -20.36 6.38 5.12
#